data_AF-A0A7S4CIW8-F1
#
_entry.id   AF-A0A7S4CIW8-F1
#
_cell.length_a   1.000
_cell.length_b   1.000
_cell.length_c   1.000
_cell.angle_alpha   90.00
_cell.angle_beta   90.00
_cell.angle_gamma   90.00
#
_symmetry.space_group_name_H-M   'P 1'
#
loop_
_entity.id
_entity.type
_entity.pdbx_description
1 polymer ?
#
loop_
_entity_poly.entity_id
_entity_poly.type
_entity_poly.pdbx_seq_one_letter_code
_entity_poly.pdbx_strand_id
1 'polypeptide(L)'
;MPKDSPIVYCTQPRRIAAISVAERVAQERGQPVGKEVGYQVRFERALSSDTRLIFLTAGVMLKKIQEDPTLRGVGCIILDEVHERDVNTDFVMLAIKQVLLAGSTKAKVVLMSATLQADTFVHYYRDVSTSLADAGAAAGGAAAPVAIPIVRVEGRTFPVKDYYLEDALHWTGFEMDNATMRLVPTGRPALDFDAIMKKKADPMEAQTEAMGMIALTQALPDLQKRMGKAFAIHQIHDIVPVQNSGEPVLQLTVRLVHSDTAQSTVVDAEVEVSMGRAVVIRGLKELSRVTVPCVGDIQDIMGSAEGLDKAALPSGARKAPSSELLNKWRAVPKVHPELVLAVVEFFHGSSMDGAILVFLPGAQDMMAVEAALEGARCSASLWIVKCHSGLPSQEQRLVFNSPPKGSRKVVLSTNIA
;
A
#
# COMPACT_ATOMS: atom_id res chain seq x y z
N MET A 1 6.81 13.45 -32.32
CA MET A 1 5.59 14.19 -32.66
C MET A 1 6.00 15.30 -33.60
N PRO A 2 5.28 15.54 -34.71
CA PRO A 2 5.53 16.66 -35.60
C PRO A 2 5.60 18.00 -34.84
N LYS A 3 6.42 18.95 -35.33
CA LYS A 3 6.54 20.29 -34.71
C LYS A 3 5.19 21.01 -34.60
N ASP A 4 4.24 20.77 -35.49
CA ASP A 4 2.94 21.44 -35.40
C ASP A 4 1.90 20.69 -34.56
N SER A 5 2.30 19.60 -33.90
CA SER A 5 1.41 18.86 -33.01
C SER A 5 1.02 19.72 -31.80
N PRO A 6 -0.23 19.62 -31.34
CA PRO A 6 -0.65 20.33 -30.14
C PRO A 6 0.05 19.75 -28.91
N ILE A 7 0.21 20.58 -27.88
CA ILE A 7 0.89 20.22 -26.63
C ILE A 7 -0.01 19.30 -25.79
N VAL A 8 0.61 18.31 -25.14
CA VAL A 8 0.02 17.46 -24.11
C VAL A 8 0.62 17.83 -22.76
N TYR A 9 -0.23 18.20 -21.82
CA TYR A 9 0.14 18.44 -20.44
C TYR A 9 -0.28 17.25 -19.58
N CYS A 10 0.62 16.73 -18.75
CA CYS A 10 0.32 15.68 -17.77
C CYS A 10 0.72 16.16 -16.38
N THR A 11 -0.27 16.38 -15.50
CA THR A 11 0.01 16.85 -14.15
C THR A 11 0.47 15.71 -13.27
N GLN A 12 1.40 15.99 -12.36
CA GLN A 12 1.88 15.08 -11.34
C GLN A 12 1.74 15.75 -9.96
N PRO A 13 1.40 15.01 -8.89
CA PRO A 13 1.20 15.59 -7.56
C PRO A 13 2.51 16.13 -6.98
N ARG A 14 3.64 15.51 -7.33
CA ARG A 14 4.96 15.79 -6.75
C ARG A 14 5.97 16.20 -7.82
N ARG A 15 6.93 17.05 -7.41
CA ARG A 15 8.03 17.49 -8.29
C ARG A 15 8.88 16.32 -8.78
N ILE A 16 9.23 15.39 -7.87
CA ILE A 16 10.04 14.22 -8.20
C ILE A 16 9.34 13.33 -9.24
N ALA A 17 8.02 13.12 -9.12
CA ALA A 17 7.23 12.36 -10.06
C ALA A 17 7.19 13.02 -11.46
N ALA A 18 6.96 14.34 -11.53
CA ALA A 18 7.00 15.07 -12.80
C ALA A 18 8.35 14.92 -13.52
N ILE A 19 9.45 14.98 -12.78
CA ILE A 19 10.80 14.86 -13.33
C ILE A 19 11.10 13.41 -13.74
N SER A 20 10.91 12.44 -12.84
CA SER A 20 11.29 11.05 -13.05
C SER A 20 10.46 10.40 -14.16
N VAL A 21 9.16 10.70 -14.24
CA VAL A 21 8.29 10.19 -15.31
C VAL A 21 8.69 10.80 -16.65
N ALA A 22 9.01 12.10 -16.71
CA ALA A 22 9.50 12.72 -17.94
C ALA A 22 10.82 12.11 -18.42
N GLU A 23 11.78 11.89 -17.51
CA GLU A 23 13.06 11.26 -17.82
C GLU A 23 12.87 9.81 -18.29
N ARG A 24 11.99 9.05 -17.61
CA ARG A 24 11.68 7.67 -17.97
C ARG A 24 11.04 7.57 -19.35
N VAL A 25 10.01 8.39 -19.62
CA VAL A 25 9.30 8.37 -20.91
C VAL A 25 10.23 8.87 -22.03
N ALA A 26 11.11 9.85 -21.77
CA ALA A 26 12.12 10.26 -22.74
C ALA A 26 13.11 9.12 -23.06
N GLN A 27 13.57 8.40 -22.03
CA GLN A 27 14.45 7.24 -22.18
C GLN A 27 13.79 6.11 -23.01
N GLU A 28 12.52 5.78 -22.72
CA GLU A 28 11.77 4.78 -23.49
C GLU A 28 11.58 5.18 -24.96
N ARG A 29 11.63 6.48 -25.27
CA ARG A 29 11.62 7.00 -26.64
C ARG A 29 13.02 7.11 -27.27
N GLY A 30 14.07 6.74 -26.55
CA GLY A 30 15.45 6.85 -27.03
C GLY A 30 15.90 8.31 -27.25
N GLN A 31 15.38 9.25 -26.47
CA GLN A 31 15.68 10.69 -26.62
C GLN A 31 16.07 11.34 -25.29
N PRO A 32 16.84 12.43 -25.31
CA PRO A 32 17.08 13.21 -24.10
C PRO A 32 15.81 13.94 -23.65
N VAL A 33 15.63 14.05 -22.33
CA VAL A 33 14.59 14.89 -21.73
C VAL A 33 14.75 16.34 -22.18
N GLY A 34 13.63 17.02 -22.43
CA GLY A 34 13.57 18.37 -22.99
C GLY A 34 13.54 18.43 -24.52
N LYS A 35 13.74 17.30 -25.23
CA LYS A 35 13.48 17.22 -26.68
C LYS A 35 11.99 17.05 -26.93
N GLU A 36 11.50 15.84 -27.21
CA GLU A 36 10.07 15.60 -27.45
C GLU A 36 9.24 15.52 -26.15
N VAL A 37 9.85 14.99 -25.08
CA VAL A 37 9.26 14.82 -23.76
C VAL A 37 10.06 15.66 -22.77
N GLY A 38 9.38 16.43 -21.93
CA GLY A 38 10.03 17.30 -20.96
C GLY A 38 9.22 17.47 -19.69
N TYR A 39 9.73 18.28 -18.77
CA TYR A 39 9.02 18.62 -17.54
C TYR A 39 9.10 20.10 -17.21
N GLN A 40 8.12 20.56 -16.41
CA GLN A 40 8.12 21.88 -15.82
C GLN A 40 7.64 21.83 -14.37
N VAL A 41 8.52 22.14 -13.43
CA VAL A 41 8.19 22.28 -12.01
C VAL A 41 8.57 23.67 -11.53
N ARG A 42 8.27 24.01 -10.27
CA ARG A 42 8.66 25.31 -9.71
C ARG A 42 10.19 25.46 -9.77
N PHE A 43 10.66 26.55 -10.38
CA PHE A 43 12.07 26.93 -10.54
C PHE A 43 12.95 26.02 -11.42
N GLU A 44 12.40 24.97 -12.03
CA GLU A 44 13.18 24.02 -12.82
C GLU A 44 12.37 23.52 -14.02
N ARG A 45 12.99 23.46 -15.20
CA ARG A 45 12.36 22.97 -16.42
C ARG A 45 13.39 22.36 -17.37
N ALA A 46 12.97 21.35 -18.12
CA ALA A 46 13.69 20.81 -19.26
C ALA A 46 12.73 20.79 -20.46
N LEU A 47 12.79 21.83 -21.30
CA LEU A 47 11.88 22.06 -22.42
C LEU A 47 12.64 22.68 -23.61
N SER A 48 12.17 22.42 -24.83
CA SER A 48 12.60 23.07 -26.07
C SER A 48 11.41 23.41 -26.96
N SER A 49 11.65 24.03 -28.12
CA SER A 49 10.61 24.26 -29.14
C SER A 49 9.96 22.96 -29.63
N ASP A 50 10.61 21.82 -29.45
CA ASP A 50 10.22 20.52 -29.98
C ASP A 50 9.43 19.69 -28.96
N THR A 51 9.30 20.18 -27.72
CA THR A 51 8.63 19.45 -26.64
C THR A 51 7.13 19.45 -26.83
N ARG A 52 6.53 18.26 -26.89
CA ARG A 52 5.09 18.07 -27.10
C ARG A 52 4.41 17.39 -25.93
N LEU A 53 5.11 16.53 -25.18
CA LEU A 53 4.61 15.98 -23.93
C LEU A 53 5.35 16.62 -22.76
N ILE A 54 4.60 17.31 -21.89
CA ILE A 54 5.15 18.03 -20.74
C ILE A 54 4.53 17.50 -19.46
N PHE A 55 5.35 16.90 -18.60
CA PHE A 55 4.99 16.57 -17.23
C PHE A 55 5.18 17.78 -16.33
N LEU A 56 4.22 18.13 -15.49
CA LEU A 56 4.31 19.32 -14.64
C LEU A 56 3.59 19.13 -13.32
N THR A 57 3.93 19.92 -12.31
CA THR A 57 3.14 19.90 -11.07
C THR A 57 1.79 20.58 -11.24
N ALA A 58 0.79 20.17 -10.47
CA ALA A 58 -0.54 20.78 -10.47
C ALA A 58 -0.50 22.32 -10.31
N GLY A 59 0.35 22.83 -9.41
CA GLY A 59 0.53 24.27 -9.23
C GLY A 59 1.08 25.02 -10.46
N VAL A 60 1.96 24.38 -11.25
CA VAL A 60 2.43 24.98 -12.52
C VAL A 60 1.31 24.97 -13.56
N MET A 61 0.46 23.94 -13.58
CA MET A 61 -0.69 23.87 -14.48
C MET A 61 -1.71 24.95 -14.15
N LEU A 62 -2.01 25.15 -12.87
CA LEU A 62 -2.94 26.19 -12.41
C LEU A 62 -2.46 27.58 -12.85
N LYS A 63 -1.17 27.87 -12.68
CA LYS A 63 -0.57 29.13 -13.15
C LYS A 63 -0.72 29.31 -14.68
N LYS A 64 -0.50 28.25 -15.46
CA LYS A 64 -0.68 28.30 -16.92
C LYS A 64 -2.13 28.60 -17.33
N ILE A 65 -3.12 27.99 -16.65
CA ILE A 65 -4.54 28.26 -16.91
C ILE A 65 -4.90 29.70 -16.54
N GLN A 66 -4.34 30.24 -15.44
CA GLN A 66 -4.55 31.63 -15.04
C GLN A 66 -3.95 32.63 -16.05
N GLU A 67 -2.79 32.32 -16.62
CA GLU A 67 -2.12 33.16 -17.62
C GLU A 67 -2.82 33.10 -19.00
N ASP A 68 -3.24 31.91 -19.44
CA ASP A 68 -4.02 31.72 -20.66
C ASP A 68 -5.19 30.73 -20.43
N PRO A 69 -6.37 31.23 -20.07
CA PRO A 69 -7.56 30.41 -19.89
C PRO A 69 -8.04 29.74 -21.18
N THR A 70 -7.59 30.20 -22.35
CA THR A 70 -7.99 29.59 -23.64
C THR A 70 -7.16 28.34 -23.95
N LEU A 71 -6.03 28.15 -23.27
CA LEU A 71 -5.11 27.02 -23.45
C LEU A 71 -4.78 26.80 -24.93
N ARG A 72 -4.45 27.88 -25.65
CA ARG A 72 -4.19 27.82 -27.10
C ARG A 72 -3.03 26.89 -27.40
N GLY A 73 -3.19 26.07 -28.43
CA GLY A 73 -2.18 25.09 -28.85
C GLY A 73 -2.10 23.84 -27.95
N VAL A 74 -2.93 23.72 -26.92
CA VAL A 74 -3.03 22.52 -26.08
C VAL A 74 -4.06 21.56 -26.67
N GLY A 75 -3.67 20.31 -26.88
CA GLY A 75 -4.51 19.26 -27.44
C GLY A 75 -5.09 18.33 -26.39
N CYS A 76 -4.34 18.11 -25.30
CA CYS A 76 -4.77 17.23 -24.22
C CYS A 76 -4.19 17.67 -22.87
N ILE A 77 -5.01 17.56 -21.83
CA ILE A 77 -4.62 17.70 -20.43
C ILE A 77 -4.94 16.39 -19.73
N ILE A 78 -3.93 15.80 -19.11
CA ILE A 78 -4.02 14.58 -18.32
C ILE A 78 -3.83 15.00 -16.86
N LEU A 79 -4.84 14.77 -16.03
CA LEU A 79 -4.75 14.92 -14.59
C LEU A 79 -4.45 13.57 -13.97
N ASP A 80 -3.20 13.33 -13.62
CA ASP A 80 -2.77 12.11 -12.96
C ASP A 80 -2.98 12.16 -11.45
N GLU A 81 -3.10 10.99 -10.82
CA GLU A 81 -3.22 10.80 -9.38
C GLU A 81 -4.33 11.63 -8.71
N VAL A 82 -5.47 11.81 -9.39
CA VAL A 82 -6.59 12.60 -8.85
C VAL A 82 -7.19 12.01 -7.56
N HIS A 83 -6.85 10.75 -7.24
CA HIS A 83 -7.27 10.07 -6.03
C HIS A 83 -6.55 10.56 -4.77
N GLU A 84 -5.40 11.24 -4.89
CA GLU A 84 -4.70 11.80 -3.73
C GLU A 84 -5.46 12.98 -3.11
N ARG A 85 -6.44 13.56 -3.83
CA ARG A 85 -7.26 14.70 -3.39
C ARG A 85 -6.41 15.89 -2.87
N ASP A 86 -5.26 16.12 -3.51
CA ASP A 86 -4.43 17.30 -3.24
C ASP A 86 -5.20 18.58 -3.61
N VAL A 87 -5.06 19.60 -2.76
CA VAL A 87 -5.75 20.89 -2.91
C VAL A 87 -5.47 21.52 -4.28
N ASN A 88 -4.23 21.46 -4.78
CA ASN A 88 -3.91 22.06 -6.07
C ASN A 88 -4.55 21.28 -7.22
N THR A 89 -4.61 19.95 -7.11
CA THR A 89 -5.27 19.11 -8.12
C THR A 89 -6.77 19.42 -8.17
N ASP A 90 -7.44 19.53 -7.03
CA ASP A 90 -8.86 19.92 -6.95
C ASP A 90 -9.09 21.33 -7.57
N PHE A 91 -8.19 22.29 -7.33
CA PHE A 91 -8.26 23.61 -7.98
C PHE A 91 -8.01 23.56 -9.50
N VAL A 92 -7.08 22.74 -9.97
CA VAL A 92 -6.84 22.54 -11.40
C VAL A 92 -8.07 21.91 -12.06
N MET A 93 -8.69 20.92 -11.41
CA MET A 93 -9.95 20.32 -11.88
C MET A 93 -11.06 21.36 -12.01
N LEU A 94 -11.23 22.23 -11.01
CA LEU A 94 -12.20 23.32 -11.03
C LEU A 94 -11.92 24.32 -12.16
N ALA A 95 -10.67 24.75 -12.32
CA ALA A 95 -10.29 25.70 -13.35
C ALA A 95 -10.52 25.12 -14.76
N ILE A 96 -10.15 23.86 -14.99
CA ILE A 96 -10.41 23.15 -16.24
C ILE A 96 -11.91 23.04 -16.50
N LYS A 97 -12.69 22.68 -15.49
CA LYS A 97 -14.16 22.60 -15.59
C LYS A 97 -14.76 23.93 -16.05
N GLN A 98 -14.33 25.05 -15.47
CA GLN A 98 -14.79 26.39 -15.88
C GLN A 98 -14.42 26.72 -17.33
N VAL A 99 -13.19 26.42 -17.74
CA VAL A 99 -12.72 26.66 -19.12
C VAL A 99 -13.50 25.82 -20.14
N LEU A 100 -13.82 24.57 -19.79
CA LEU A 100 -14.65 23.69 -20.62
C LEU A 100 -16.08 24.21 -20.75
N LEU A 101 -16.72 24.62 -19.64
CA LEU A 101 -18.07 25.20 -19.67
C LEU A 101 -18.13 26.52 -20.45
N ALA A 102 -17.07 27.32 -20.40
CA ALA A 102 -16.96 28.54 -21.17
C ALA A 102 -16.72 28.30 -22.69
N GLY A 103 -16.53 27.05 -23.13
CA GLY A 103 -16.19 26.72 -24.52
C GLY A 103 -14.88 27.34 -24.99
N SER A 104 -14.00 27.75 -24.07
CA SER A 104 -12.81 28.56 -24.35
C SER A 104 -11.62 27.74 -24.84
N THR A 105 -11.70 26.42 -24.76
CA THR A 105 -10.65 25.50 -25.22
C THR A 105 -11.22 24.34 -26.04
N LYS A 106 -10.38 23.75 -26.90
CA LYS A 106 -10.64 22.49 -27.61
C LYS A 106 -9.84 21.32 -27.04
N ALA A 107 -9.10 21.53 -25.94
CA ALA A 107 -8.28 20.51 -25.33
C ALA A 107 -9.15 19.34 -24.82
N LYS A 108 -8.70 18.11 -25.06
CA LYS A 108 -9.26 16.92 -24.41
C LYS A 108 -8.79 16.86 -22.96
N VAL A 109 -9.62 16.34 -22.06
CA VAL A 109 -9.26 16.15 -20.65
C VAL A 109 -9.36 14.68 -20.29
N VAL A 110 -8.32 14.15 -19.67
CA VAL A 110 -8.23 12.78 -19.17
C VAL A 110 -7.96 12.83 -17.67
N LEU A 111 -8.75 12.13 -16.87
CA LEU A 111 -8.51 11.96 -15.43
C LEU A 111 -7.98 10.54 -15.21
N MET A 112 -6.85 10.40 -14.51
CA MET A 112 -6.24 9.11 -14.19
C MET A 112 -6.23 8.90 -12.68
N SER A 113 -6.65 7.71 -12.25
CA SER A 113 -6.80 7.34 -10.84
C SER A 113 -6.44 5.87 -10.67
N ALA A 114 -5.68 5.53 -9.61
CA ALA A 114 -5.41 4.16 -9.23
C ALA A 114 -6.57 3.51 -8.45
N THR A 115 -7.49 4.30 -7.87
CA THR A 115 -8.60 3.79 -7.03
C THR A 115 -9.93 3.72 -7.80
N LEU A 116 -10.84 2.85 -7.31
CA LEU A 116 -12.12 2.52 -7.94
C LEU A 116 -13.20 3.62 -7.90
N GLN A 117 -12.93 4.81 -7.36
CA GLN A 117 -13.92 5.88 -7.20
C GLN A 117 -14.12 6.75 -8.46
N ALA A 118 -14.17 6.12 -9.63
CA ALA A 118 -14.35 6.82 -10.91
C ALA A 118 -15.69 7.59 -10.99
N ASP A 119 -16.75 7.05 -10.37
CA ASP A 119 -18.09 7.63 -10.39
C ASP A 119 -18.16 9.03 -9.77
N THR A 120 -17.34 9.31 -8.75
CA THR A 120 -17.25 10.64 -8.14
C THR A 120 -16.80 11.69 -9.15
N PHE A 121 -15.81 11.36 -9.98
CA PHE A 121 -15.30 12.27 -11.01
C PHE A 121 -16.26 12.43 -12.18
N VAL A 122 -16.93 11.34 -12.59
CA VAL A 122 -18.00 11.39 -13.60
C VAL A 122 -19.14 12.29 -13.13
N HIS A 123 -19.54 12.17 -11.86
CA HIS A 123 -20.56 13.04 -11.27
C HIS A 123 -20.10 14.51 -11.27
N TYR A 124 -18.86 14.78 -10.88
CA TYR A 124 -18.32 16.13 -10.81
C TYR A 124 -18.32 16.87 -12.16
N TYR A 125 -18.07 16.16 -13.27
CA TYR A 125 -18.03 16.73 -14.63
C TYR A 125 -19.35 16.59 -15.42
N ARG A 126 -20.44 16.18 -14.77
CA ARG A 126 -21.73 15.90 -15.44
C ARG A 126 -22.30 17.12 -16.20
N ASP A 127 -22.20 18.29 -15.60
CA ASP A 127 -22.66 19.58 -16.17
C ASP A 127 -21.85 20.00 -17.42
N VAL A 128 -20.56 19.66 -17.47
CA VAL A 128 -19.76 19.81 -18.69
C VAL A 128 -20.30 18.90 -19.80
N SER A 129 -20.62 17.65 -19.46
CA SER A 129 -21.19 16.69 -20.40
C SER A 129 -22.53 17.15 -20.98
N THR A 130 -23.39 17.78 -20.17
CA THR A 130 -24.66 18.36 -20.64
C THR A 130 -24.45 19.61 -21.48
N SER A 131 -23.58 20.52 -21.05
CA SER A 131 -23.29 21.76 -21.79
C SER A 131 -22.69 21.49 -23.18
N LEU A 132 -21.81 20.49 -23.30
CA LEU A 132 -21.25 20.07 -24.59
C LEU A 132 -22.31 19.45 -25.51
N ALA A 133 -23.32 18.77 -24.94
CA ALA A 133 -24.45 18.25 -25.70
C ALA A 133 -25.32 19.40 -26.24
N ASP A 134 -25.65 20.39 -25.41
CA ASP A 134 -26.47 21.55 -25.81
C ASP A 134 -25.82 22.37 -26.94
N ALA A 135 -24.49 22.54 -26.88
CA ALA A 135 -23.73 23.21 -27.94
C ALA A 135 -23.78 22.45 -29.28
N GLY A 136 -23.85 21.11 -29.24
CA GLY A 136 -24.08 20.26 -30.42
C GLY A 136 -25.54 20.24 -30.88
N ALA A 137 -26.49 20.35 -29.95
CA ALA A 137 -27.93 20.39 -30.22
C ALA A 137 -28.36 21.61 -31.03
N ALA A 138 -27.72 22.76 -30.78
CA ALA A 138 -27.92 24.00 -31.52
C ALA A 138 -27.65 23.86 -33.02
N ALA A 139 -27.01 22.76 -33.46
CA ALA A 139 -26.82 22.38 -34.85
C ALA A 139 -27.92 21.44 -35.42
N GLY A 140 -29.04 21.22 -34.72
CA GLY A 140 -30.26 20.66 -35.31
C GLY A 140 -30.73 19.27 -34.83
N GLY A 141 -30.45 18.86 -33.59
CA GLY A 141 -30.96 17.59 -33.05
C GLY A 141 -31.06 17.57 -31.52
N ALA A 142 -31.99 16.79 -30.95
CA ALA A 142 -32.11 16.61 -29.51
C ALA A 142 -30.82 15.96 -28.97
N ALA A 143 -30.02 16.71 -28.20
CA ALA A 143 -28.73 16.21 -27.75
C ALA A 143 -28.85 15.43 -26.45
N ALA A 144 -28.46 14.16 -26.51
CA ALA A 144 -28.17 13.38 -25.32
C ALA A 144 -26.85 13.88 -24.69
N PRO A 145 -26.71 13.87 -23.34
CA PRO A 145 -25.47 14.23 -22.67
C PRO A 145 -24.27 13.46 -23.23
N VAL A 146 -23.13 14.14 -23.38
CA VAL A 146 -21.90 13.48 -23.84
C VAL A 146 -21.44 12.51 -22.76
N ALA A 147 -21.53 11.20 -23.02
CA ALA A 147 -21.08 10.19 -22.08
C ALA A 147 -19.59 10.42 -21.71
N ILE A 148 -19.28 10.41 -20.41
CA ILE A 148 -17.91 10.44 -19.90
C ILE A 148 -17.46 8.97 -19.75
N PRO A 149 -16.62 8.44 -20.67
CA PRO A 149 -16.26 7.03 -20.63
C PRO A 149 -15.28 6.76 -19.48
N ILE A 150 -15.51 5.65 -18.76
CA ILE A 150 -14.55 5.10 -17.81
C ILE A 150 -13.82 3.96 -18.51
N VAL A 151 -12.50 4.10 -18.65
CA VAL A 151 -11.62 3.04 -19.16
C VAL A 151 -10.90 2.42 -17.97
N ARG A 152 -11.06 1.11 -17.78
CA ARG A 152 -10.35 0.35 -16.74
C ARG A 152 -9.13 -0.32 -17.36
N VAL A 153 -7.95 -0.05 -16.80
CA VAL A 153 -6.69 -0.69 -17.18
C VAL A 153 -6.31 -1.64 -16.04
N GLU A 154 -6.23 -2.93 -16.33
CA GLU A 154 -5.82 -3.94 -15.35
C GLU A 154 -4.33 -3.77 -15.02
N GLY A 155 -4.03 -3.51 -13.75
CA GLY A 155 -2.68 -3.49 -13.24
C GLY A 155 -2.12 -4.91 -13.14
N ARG A 156 -0.82 -5.06 -13.38
CA ARG A 156 -0.07 -6.28 -13.04
C ARG A 156 0.95 -5.94 -11.99
N THR A 157 0.77 -6.45 -10.78
CA THR A 157 1.80 -6.44 -9.74
C THR A 157 2.32 -7.85 -9.56
N PHE A 158 3.57 -7.98 -9.13
CA PHE A 158 4.03 -9.24 -8.57
C PHE A 158 3.34 -9.45 -7.22
N PRO A 159 3.05 -10.71 -6.82
CA PRO A 159 2.49 -10.97 -5.51
C PRO A 159 3.45 -10.44 -4.44
N VAL A 160 2.93 -9.59 -3.55
CA VAL A 160 3.66 -9.08 -2.38
C VAL A 160 3.21 -9.89 -1.18
N LYS A 161 4.18 -10.38 -0.41
CA LYS A 161 3.91 -11.11 0.83
C LYS A 161 4.04 -10.16 2.02
N ASP A 162 2.96 -10.05 2.78
CA ASP A 162 2.90 -9.21 3.96
C ASP A 162 3.41 -9.95 5.20
N TYR A 163 4.16 -9.23 6.02
CA TYR A 163 4.67 -9.67 7.30
C TYR A 163 4.42 -8.58 8.33
N TYR A 164 4.20 -9.00 9.57
CA TYR A 164 3.81 -8.09 10.63
C TYR A 164 4.88 -8.01 11.71
N LEU A 165 4.58 -7.22 12.72
CA LEU A 165 5.50 -6.97 13.80
C LEU A 165 5.94 -8.26 14.49
N GLU A 166 5.02 -9.20 14.68
CA GLU A 166 5.26 -10.49 15.30
C GLU A 166 6.32 -11.29 14.54
N ASP A 167 6.27 -11.27 13.21
CA ASP A 167 7.27 -11.88 12.35
C ASP A 167 8.62 -11.18 12.52
N ALA A 168 8.64 -9.84 12.48
CA ALA A 168 9.86 -9.06 12.65
C ALA A 168 10.52 -9.33 14.01
N LEU A 169 9.75 -9.37 15.09
CA LEU A 169 10.25 -9.72 16.42
C LEU A 169 10.77 -11.16 16.45
N HIS A 170 10.01 -12.10 15.87
CA HIS A 170 10.40 -13.50 15.78
C HIS A 170 11.72 -13.69 15.02
N TRP A 171 11.95 -12.97 13.93
CA TRP A 171 13.19 -13.09 13.16
C TRP A 171 14.38 -12.42 13.84
N THR A 172 14.19 -11.24 14.42
CA THR A 172 15.30 -10.38 14.83
C THR A 172 15.85 -10.67 16.22
N GLY A 173 15.16 -11.46 17.03
CA GLY A 173 15.64 -11.70 18.40
C GLY A 173 15.18 -10.68 19.42
N PHE A 174 14.25 -9.79 19.08
CA PHE A 174 13.73 -8.77 19.98
C PHE A 174 12.48 -9.26 20.73
N GLU A 175 12.33 -8.77 21.96
CA GLU A 175 11.09 -8.88 22.72
C GLU A 175 10.72 -7.54 23.37
N MET A 176 9.47 -7.43 23.81
CA MET A 176 9.02 -6.28 24.58
C MET A 176 9.26 -6.55 26.07
N ASP A 177 10.02 -5.69 26.72
CA ASP A 177 10.07 -5.66 28.17
C ASP A 177 8.73 -5.09 28.70
N ASN A 178 7.94 -5.96 29.33
CA ASN A 178 6.63 -5.62 29.87
C ASN A 178 6.67 -4.56 30.98
N ALA A 179 7.80 -4.36 31.66
CA ALA A 179 7.94 -3.39 32.74
C ALA A 179 8.31 -2.00 32.19
N THR A 180 9.26 -1.95 31.25
CA THR A 180 9.77 -0.68 30.71
C THR A 180 9.08 -0.24 29.43
N MET A 181 8.29 -1.13 28.81
CA MET A 181 7.63 -0.91 27.52
C MET A 181 8.64 -0.55 26.43
N ARG A 182 9.84 -1.14 26.50
CA ARG A 182 10.91 -0.97 25.53
C ARG A 182 11.21 -2.28 24.84
N LEU A 183 11.59 -2.17 23.57
CA LEU A 183 12.18 -3.28 22.84
C LEU A 183 13.56 -3.58 23.41
N VAL A 184 13.75 -4.83 23.81
CA VAL A 184 15.02 -5.34 24.33
C VAL A 184 15.46 -6.54 23.51
N PRO A 185 16.76 -6.68 23.21
CA PRO A 185 17.29 -7.90 22.63
C PRO A 185 17.14 -9.06 23.63
N THR A 186 16.60 -10.19 23.18
CA THR A 186 16.49 -11.42 24.00
C THR A 186 17.85 -12.13 24.18
N GLY A 187 18.89 -11.68 23.49
CA GLY A 187 20.18 -12.37 23.41
C GLY A 187 20.22 -13.56 22.45
N ARG A 188 19.07 -13.97 21.88
CA ARG A 188 19.05 -14.98 20.81
C ARG A 188 19.53 -14.36 19.49
N PRO A 189 20.28 -15.12 18.67
CA PRO A 189 20.66 -14.64 17.34
C PRO A 189 19.44 -14.47 16.45
N ALA A 190 19.54 -13.56 15.49
CA ALA A 190 18.55 -13.44 14.43
C ALA A 190 18.47 -14.75 13.63
N LEU A 191 17.27 -15.07 13.14
CA LEU A 191 17.04 -16.23 12.28
C LEU A 191 17.65 -16.01 10.89
N ASP A 192 17.81 -17.09 10.14
CA ASP A 192 18.22 -17.05 8.74
C ASP A 192 16.98 -17.04 7.83
N PHE A 193 16.77 -15.95 7.09
CA PHE A 193 15.66 -15.81 6.16
C PHE A 193 15.66 -16.89 5.08
N ASP A 194 16.82 -17.26 4.55
CA ASP A 194 16.90 -18.28 3.49
C ASP A 194 16.50 -19.65 4.03
N ALA A 195 16.87 -19.95 5.28
CA ALA A 195 16.43 -21.16 5.96
C ALA A 195 14.92 -21.16 6.22
N ILE A 196 14.34 -20.02 6.59
CA ILE A 196 12.89 -19.84 6.76
C ILE A 196 12.17 -20.12 5.44
N MET A 197 12.65 -19.57 4.33
CA MET A 197 12.02 -19.72 3.02
C MET A 197 12.23 -21.12 2.40
N LYS A 198 13.33 -21.79 2.74
CA LYS A 198 13.60 -23.19 2.31
C LYS A 198 12.79 -24.21 3.09
N LYS A 199 12.29 -23.87 4.28
CA LYS A 199 11.42 -24.74 5.06
C LYS A 199 10.13 -24.92 4.25
N LYS A 200 9.92 -26.10 3.66
CA LYS A 200 8.62 -26.47 3.08
C LYS A 200 7.58 -26.21 4.16
N ALA A 201 6.49 -25.52 3.82
CA ALA A 201 5.33 -25.40 4.70
C ALA A 201 5.03 -26.80 5.22
N ASP A 202 5.06 -26.96 6.56
CA ASP A 202 4.76 -28.23 7.17
C ASP A 202 3.35 -28.61 6.71
N PRO A 203 3.14 -29.75 6.03
CA PRO A 203 1.82 -30.17 5.56
C PRO A 203 0.78 -30.13 6.68
N MET A 204 1.21 -30.39 7.92
CA MET A 204 0.37 -30.30 9.10
C MET A 204 0.02 -28.85 9.45
N GLU A 205 0.96 -27.91 9.38
CA GLU A 205 0.73 -26.47 9.62
C GLU A 205 -0.25 -25.90 8.57
N ALA A 206 -0.05 -26.23 7.29
CA ALA A 206 -0.94 -25.83 6.20
C ALA A 206 -2.36 -26.43 6.33
N GLN A 207 -2.46 -27.69 6.78
CA GLN A 207 -3.76 -28.32 7.08
C GLN A 207 -4.44 -27.66 8.28
N THR A 208 -3.68 -27.28 9.30
CA THR A 208 -4.20 -26.62 10.50
C THR A 208 -4.68 -25.19 10.17
N GLU A 209 -3.97 -24.46 9.31
CA GLU A 209 -4.41 -23.19 8.72
C GLU A 209 -5.70 -23.31 7.92
N ALA A 210 -5.78 -24.30 7.02
CA ALA A 210 -6.99 -24.56 6.25
C ALA A 210 -8.19 -24.86 7.16
N MET A 211 -7.99 -25.64 8.22
CA MET A 211 -9.03 -25.99 9.19
C MET A 211 -9.53 -24.78 9.97
N GLY A 212 -8.63 -23.90 10.43
CA GLY A 212 -8.99 -22.64 11.06
C GLY A 212 -9.79 -21.73 10.12
N MET A 213 -9.35 -21.58 8.86
CA MET A 213 -10.06 -20.79 7.84
C MET A 213 -11.49 -21.29 7.58
N ILE A 214 -11.67 -22.61 7.42
CA ILE A 214 -13.00 -23.20 7.16
C ILE A 214 -13.94 -22.93 8.34
N ALA A 215 -13.50 -23.22 9.57
CA ALA A 215 -14.31 -23.02 10.77
C ALA A 215 -14.72 -21.55 10.94
N LEU A 216 -13.80 -20.62 10.72
CA LEU A 216 -14.07 -19.18 10.77
C LEU A 216 -15.01 -18.70 9.67
N THR A 217 -14.84 -19.18 8.44
CA THR A 217 -15.71 -18.83 7.31
C THR A 217 -17.15 -19.29 7.58
N GLN A 218 -17.33 -20.46 8.18
CA GLN A 218 -18.66 -20.94 8.61
C GLN A 218 -19.25 -20.11 9.76
N ALA A 219 -18.43 -19.68 10.71
CA ALA A 219 -18.87 -18.87 11.84
C ALA A 219 -19.15 -17.41 11.49
N LEU A 220 -18.61 -16.92 10.36
CA LEU A 220 -18.62 -15.52 9.96
C LEU A 220 -20.03 -14.91 9.87
N PRO A 221 -21.03 -15.53 9.19
CA PRO A 221 -22.36 -14.94 9.05
C PRO A 221 -23.07 -14.76 10.40
N ASP A 222 -22.90 -15.74 11.29
CA ASP A 222 -23.52 -15.73 12.62
C ASP A 222 -22.88 -14.70 13.53
N LEU A 223 -21.54 -14.53 13.44
CA LEU A 223 -20.82 -13.47 14.13
C LEU A 223 -21.26 -12.09 13.61
N GLN A 224 -21.39 -11.92 12.29
CA GLN A 224 -21.80 -10.66 11.66
C GLN A 224 -23.19 -10.22 12.13
N LYS A 225 -24.11 -11.18 12.18
CA LYS A 225 -25.47 -10.98 12.71
C LYS A 225 -25.47 -10.56 14.18
N ARG A 226 -24.65 -11.18 15.03
CA ARG A 226 -24.57 -10.87 16.47
C ARG A 226 -23.92 -9.51 16.75
N MET A 227 -22.96 -9.10 15.94
CA MET A 227 -22.26 -7.83 16.08
C MET A 227 -22.98 -6.66 15.40
N GLY A 228 -23.96 -6.94 14.54
CA GLY A 228 -24.65 -5.90 13.75
C GLY A 228 -23.71 -5.15 12.79
N LYS A 229 -22.58 -5.77 12.41
CA LYS A 229 -21.49 -5.16 11.63
C LYS A 229 -20.98 -6.15 10.59
N ALA A 230 -20.65 -5.65 9.40
CA ALA A 230 -20.12 -6.48 8.31
C ALA A 230 -18.59 -6.49 8.32
N PHE A 231 -17.98 -7.62 8.67
CA PHE A 231 -16.53 -7.78 8.68
C PHE A 231 -16.08 -8.97 7.83
N ALA A 232 -14.89 -8.87 7.27
CA ALA A 232 -14.23 -9.95 6.54
C ALA A 232 -13.02 -10.46 7.34
N ILE A 233 -12.71 -11.75 7.17
CA ILE A 233 -11.43 -12.31 7.62
C ILE A 233 -10.37 -11.76 6.68
N HIS A 234 -9.46 -10.96 7.22
CA HIS A 234 -8.34 -10.42 6.46
C HIS A 234 -7.14 -11.36 6.51
N GLN A 235 -6.85 -11.90 7.71
CA GLN A 235 -5.73 -12.82 7.91
C GLN A 235 -5.90 -13.68 9.15
N ILE A 236 -5.31 -14.88 9.13
CA ILE A 236 -5.12 -15.75 10.30
C ILE A 236 -3.63 -15.79 10.64
N HIS A 237 -3.33 -15.70 11.92
CA HIS A 237 -2.01 -15.80 12.49
C HIS A 237 -2.02 -16.77 13.69
N ASP A 238 -0.81 -17.20 14.08
CA ASP A 238 -0.53 -17.85 15.37
C ASP A 238 -1.44 -19.04 15.69
N ILE A 239 -1.41 -20.02 14.80
CA ILE A 239 -2.17 -21.26 14.98
C ILE A 239 -1.46 -22.15 16.00
N VAL A 240 -2.00 -22.16 17.22
CA VAL A 240 -1.47 -22.93 18.33
C VAL A 240 -2.42 -24.08 18.66
N PRO A 241 -1.99 -25.34 18.48
CA PRO A 241 -2.73 -26.47 19.02
C PRO A 241 -2.59 -26.47 20.55
N VAL A 242 -3.71 -26.42 21.25
CA VAL A 242 -3.75 -26.49 22.71
C VAL A 242 -4.72 -27.58 23.16
N GLN A 243 -4.53 -28.09 24.38
CA GLN A 243 -5.52 -28.95 25.01
C GLN A 243 -6.35 -28.13 25.99
N ASN A 244 -7.66 -28.10 25.76
CA ASN A 244 -8.61 -27.49 26.69
C ASN A 244 -9.52 -28.58 27.25
N SER A 245 -9.50 -28.76 28.57
CA SER A 245 -10.26 -29.81 29.26
C SER A 245 -10.08 -31.23 28.68
N GLY A 246 -8.90 -31.53 28.13
CA GLY A 246 -8.56 -32.81 27.51
C GLY A 246 -8.97 -32.95 26.04
N GLU A 247 -9.58 -31.92 25.44
CA GLU A 247 -9.92 -31.90 24.01
C GLU A 247 -8.89 -31.09 23.21
N PRO A 248 -8.50 -31.56 22.00
CA PRO A 248 -7.65 -30.79 21.11
C PRO A 248 -8.45 -29.62 20.54
N VAL A 249 -7.96 -28.40 20.79
CA VAL A 249 -8.52 -27.17 20.22
C VAL A 249 -7.42 -26.39 19.52
N LEU A 250 -7.78 -25.68 18.45
CA LEU A 250 -6.87 -24.75 17.80
C LEU A 250 -7.13 -23.35 18.32
N GLN A 251 -6.12 -22.74 18.91
CA GLN A 251 -6.13 -21.32 19.21
C GLN A 251 -5.52 -20.56 18.03
N LEU A 252 -6.23 -19.56 17.53
CA LEU A 252 -5.90 -18.77 16.34
C LEU A 252 -5.99 -17.29 16.72
N THR A 253 -5.12 -16.46 16.18
CA THR A 253 -5.33 -15.01 16.17
C THR A 253 -5.87 -14.61 14.81
N VAL A 254 -7.05 -14.01 14.75
CA VAL A 254 -7.71 -13.66 13.50
C VAL A 254 -7.82 -12.16 13.39
N ARG A 255 -7.33 -11.63 12.28
CA ARG A 255 -7.50 -10.23 11.93
C ARG A 255 -8.79 -10.06 11.13
N LEU A 256 -9.75 -9.36 11.72
CA LEU A 256 -11.00 -9.00 11.10
C LEU A 256 -10.93 -7.55 10.61
N VAL A 257 -11.38 -7.30 9.38
CA VAL A 257 -11.48 -5.96 8.81
C VAL A 257 -12.94 -5.62 8.61
N HIS A 258 -13.36 -4.48 9.18
CA HIS A 258 -14.65 -3.86 8.91
C HIS A 258 -14.45 -2.58 8.13
N SER A 259 -15.05 -2.49 6.95
CA SER A 259 -15.10 -1.26 6.17
C SER A 259 -16.36 -0.47 6.55
N ASP A 260 -16.18 0.63 7.27
CA ASP A 260 -17.19 1.69 7.25
C ASP A 260 -16.75 2.75 6.24
N THR A 261 -17.72 3.41 5.60
CA THR A 261 -17.61 4.21 4.37
C THR A 261 -16.49 5.28 4.28
N ALA A 262 -15.71 5.50 5.34
CA ALA A 262 -14.54 6.37 5.35
C ALA A 262 -13.26 5.77 6.02
N GLN A 263 -13.35 4.66 6.76
CA GLN A 263 -12.21 4.06 7.48
C GLN A 263 -12.36 2.53 7.63
N SER A 264 -11.29 1.80 7.31
CA SER A 264 -11.17 0.38 7.64
C SER A 264 -10.72 0.23 9.09
N THR A 265 -11.52 -0.45 9.91
CA THR A 265 -11.13 -0.78 11.29
C THR A 265 -10.68 -2.22 11.35
N VAL A 266 -9.50 -2.42 11.94
CA VAL A 266 -8.85 -3.72 12.10
C VAL A 266 -9.02 -4.18 13.55
N VAL A 267 -9.59 -5.37 13.73
CA VAL A 267 -9.81 -5.98 15.05
C VAL A 267 -9.14 -7.35 15.08
N ASP A 268 -8.22 -7.54 16.01
CA ASP A 268 -7.64 -8.86 16.27
C ASP A 268 -8.52 -9.60 17.29
N ALA A 269 -8.90 -10.83 16.98
CA ALA A 269 -9.73 -11.68 17.83
C ALA A 269 -9.00 -13.00 18.11
N GLU A 270 -9.05 -13.45 19.36
CA GLU A 270 -8.56 -14.78 19.74
C GLU A 270 -9.66 -15.79 19.49
N VAL A 271 -9.39 -16.79 18.66
CA VAL A 271 -10.38 -17.77 18.25
C VAL A 271 -9.92 -19.15 18.65
N GLU A 272 -10.76 -19.82 19.42
CA GLU A 272 -10.57 -21.20 19.83
C GLU A 272 -11.53 -22.07 19.02
N VAL A 273 -11.00 -22.92 18.15
CA VAL A 273 -11.78 -23.87 17.34
C VAL A 273 -11.74 -25.24 18.01
N SER A 274 -12.89 -25.69 18.51
CA SER A 274 -13.06 -27.08 18.96
C SER A 274 -13.47 -27.94 17.77
N MET A 275 -12.69 -28.98 17.49
CA MET A 275 -12.87 -29.91 16.37
C MET A 275 -14.32 -30.42 16.30
N GLY A 276 -15.10 -29.95 15.32
CA GLY A 276 -16.46 -30.42 15.03
C GLY A 276 -17.59 -29.92 15.94
N ARG A 277 -17.34 -29.00 16.89
CA ARG A 277 -18.38 -28.56 17.84
C ARG A 277 -18.70 -27.07 17.75
N ALA A 278 -17.70 -26.23 17.96
CA ALA A 278 -17.93 -24.79 18.04
C ALA A 278 -16.64 -24.00 17.80
N VAL A 279 -16.83 -22.81 17.27
CA VAL A 279 -15.84 -21.73 17.25
C VAL A 279 -16.14 -20.80 18.41
N VAL A 280 -15.21 -20.66 19.34
CA VAL A 280 -15.27 -19.73 20.46
C VAL A 280 -14.38 -18.54 20.16
N ILE A 281 -14.98 -17.39 19.95
CA ILE A 281 -14.29 -16.13 19.65
C ILE A 281 -14.24 -15.29 20.93
N ARG A 282 -13.05 -14.79 21.26
CA ARG A 282 -12.75 -13.96 22.43
C ARG A 282 -11.97 -12.72 22.01
N GLY A 283 -11.87 -11.74 22.91
CA GLY A 283 -11.06 -10.54 22.68
C GLY A 283 -11.74 -9.44 21.85
N LEU A 284 -13.00 -9.63 21.42
CA LEU A 284 -13.79 -8.57 20.82
C LEU A 284 -14.29 -7.62 21.92
N LYS A 285 -13.96 -6.32 21.81
CA LYS A 285 -14.36 -5.30 22.80
C LYS A 285 -15.86 -5.27 23.12
N GLU A 286 -16.71 -5.59 22.14
CA GLU A 286 -18.17 -5.54 22.25
C GLU A 286 -18.79 -6.89 22.68
N LEU A 287 -18.05 -8.00 22.58
CA LEU A 287 -18.50 -9.34 22.92
C LEU A 287 -17.33 -10.11 23.58
N SER A 288 -17.33 -10.17 24.91
CA SER A 288 -16.28 -10.82 25.69
C SER A 288 -16.06 -12.29 25.32
N ARG A 289 -17.12 -12.96 24.85
CA ARG A 289 -17.08 -14.33 24.32
C ARG A 289 -18.26 -14.59 23.39
N VAL A 290 -18.00 -15.14 22.21
CA VAL A 290 -19.04 -15.62 21.28
C VAL A 290 -18.78 -17.08 20.97
N THR A 291 -19.76 -17.94 21.19
CA THR A 291 -19.72 -19.33 20.75
C THR A 291 -20.64 -19.50 19.55
N VAL A 292 -20.08 -19.94 18.43
CA VAL A 292 -20.82 -20.25 17.19
C VAL A 292 -20.68 -21.75 16.92
N PRO A 293 -21.78 -22.51 16.80
CA PRO A 293 -21.71 -23.92 16.43
C PRO A 293 -21.16 -24.07 15.00
N CYS A 294 -20.27 -25.04 14.77
CA CYS A 294 -19.83 -25.36 13.41
C CYS A 294 -20.96 -26.06 12.65
N VAL A 295 -21.08 -25.81 11.34
CA VAL A 295 -22.09 -26.47 10.49
C VAL A 295 -21.43 -27.66 9.80
N GLY A 296 -21.73 -28.87 10.29
CA GLY A 296 -21.19 -30.14 9.78
C GLY A 296 -19.92 -30.60 10.49
N ASP A 297 -19.68 -31.92 10.49
CA ASP A 297 -18.45 -32.48 11.02
C ASP A 297 -17.28 -32.04 10.13
N ILE A 298 -16.36 -31.24 10.69
CA ILE A 298 -15.11 -30.85 10.01
C ILE A 298 -14.35 -32.08 9.51
N GLN A 299 -14.53 -33.24 10.16
CA GLN A 299 -14.01 -34.54 9.74
C GLN A 299 -14.57 -35.01 8.38
N ASP A 300 -15.85 -34.76 8.09
CA ASP A 300 -16.50 -35.14 6.82
C ASP A 300 -16.06 -34.23 5.66
N ILE A 301 -15.76 -32.96 5.94
CA ILE A 301 -15.25 -31.99 4.95
C ILE A 301 -13.81 -32.33 4.55
N MET A 302 -13.07 -33.04 5.42
CA MET A 302 -11.64 -33.29 5.26
C MET A 302 -11.28 -34.61 4.58
N GLY A 303 -12.23 -35.49 4.26
CA GLY A 303 -11.99 -36.72 3.48
C GLY A 303 -10.68 -37.46 3.84
N SER A 304 -10.73 -38.32 4.86
CA SER A 304 -9.67 -39.26 5.28
C SER A 304 -8.41 -38.67 5.96
N ALA A 305 -8.56 -38.11 7.15
CA ALA A 305 -7.44 -37.90 8.08
C ALA A 305 -7.26 -39.10 9.03
N GLU A 306 -7.02 -40.31 8.51
CA GLU A 306 -6.67 -41.50 9.31
C GLU A 306 -5.22 -41.45 9.88
N GLY A 307 -4.52 -40.32 9.77
CA GLY A 307 -3.11 -40.17 10.14
C GLY A 307 -2.77 -39.09 11.16
N LEU A 308 -3.74 -38.51 11.87
CA LEU A 308 -3.46 -37.56 12.96
C LEU A 308 -2.90 -38.31 14.18
N ASP A 309 -1.59 -38.54 14.18
CA ASP A 309 -0.87 -39.02 15.35
C ASP A 309 -0.99 -37.98 16.47
N LYS A 310 -1.77 -38.34 17.51
CA LYS A 310 -2.09 -37.49 18.67
C LYS A 310 -0.85 -37.02 19.44
N ALA A 311 0.33 -37.60 19.16
CA ALA A 311 1.60 -37.29 19.80
C ALA A 311 2.57 -36.43 18.96
N ALA A 312 2.23 -36.09 17.72
CA ALA A 312 3.17 -35.46 16.77
C ALA A 312 2.80 -34.02 16.37
N LEU A 313 2.21 -33.24 17.27
CA LEU A 313 2.00 -31.80 17.04
C LEU A 313 3.34 -31.05 17.17
N PRO A 314 3.73 -30.20 16.19
CA PRO A 314 5.02 -29.52 16.22
C PRO A 314 5.14 -28.63 17.46
N SER A 315 6.16 -28.89 18.28
CA SER A 315 6.49 -28.15 19.51
C SER A 315 7.10 -26.76 19.26
N GLY A 316 7.02 -26.27 18.02
CA GLY A 316 7.58 -24.98 17.58
C GLY A 316 6.54 -23.88 17.43
N ALA A 317 5.45 -23.92 18.21
CA ALA A 317 4.37 -22.92 18.13
C ALA A 317 4.94 -21.50 18.28
N ARG A 318 4.70 -20.67 17.26
CA ARG A 318 4.89 -19.21 17.34
C ARG A 318 4.01 -18.71 18.49
N LYS A 319 4.61 -18.23 19.57
CA LYS A 319 3.87 -17.51 20.61
C LYS A 319 3.55 -16.14 20.05
N ALA A 320 2.29 -15.92 19.68
CA ALA A 320 1.77 -14.56 19.48
C ALA A 320 2.11 -13.72 20.72
N PRO A 321 2.50 -12.45 20.57
CA PRO A 321 2.35 -11.51 21.67
C PRO A 321 0.87 -11.49 22.04
N SER A 322 0.55 -11.61 23.32
CA SER A 322 -0.83 -11.56 23.79
C SER A 322 -1.54 -10.30 23.27
N SER A 323 -2.87 -10.35 23.13
CA SER A 323 -3.70 -9.18 22.83
C SER A 323 -3.40 -7.98 23.75
N GLU A 324 -2.92 -8.24 24.97
CA GLU A 324 -2.42 -7.24 25.91
C GLU A 324 -1.10 -6.58 25.45
N LEU A 325 -0.15 -7.36 24.91
CA LEU A 325 1.11 -6.87 24.33
C LEU A 325 0.87 -6.02 23.08
N LEU A 326 -0.05 -6.41 22.19
CA LEU A 326 -0.39 -5.62 21.00
C LEU A 326 -1.08 -4.29 21.37
N ASN A 327 -1.98 -4.30 22.35
CA ASN A 327 -2.59 -3.06 22.86
C ASN A 327 -1.57 -2.15 23.55
N LYS A 328 -0.59 -2.74 24.25
CA LYS A 328 0.58 -2.04 24.82
C LYS A 328 1.45 -1.41 23.74
N TRP A 329 1.68 -2.10 22.64
CA TRP A 329 2.43 -1.60 21.48
C TRP A 329 1.80 -0.37 20.82
N ARG A 330 0.46 -0.30 20.74
CA ARG A 330 -0.24 0.90 20.27
C ARG A 330 0.03 2.15 21.12
N ALA A 331 0.62 1.99 22.31
CA ALA A 331 0.93 3.07 23.25
C ALA A 331 2.42 3.46 23.32
N VAL A 332 3.33 2.78 22.62
CA VAL A 332 4.80 2.99 22.64
C VAL A 332 5.24 3.81 21.40
N PRO A 333 6.35 4.59 21.44
CA PRO A 333 6.82 5.50 20.38
C PRO A 333 6.68 5.01 18.93
N LYS A 334 6.40 5.97 18.04
CA LYS A 334 5.94 5.76 16.65
C LYS A 334 6.92 5.02 15.73
N VAL A 335 8.21 4.90 16.06
CA VAL A 335 9.24 4.12 15.35
C VAL A 335 10.34 3.67 16.32
N HIS A 336 10.85 2.45 16.17
CA HIS A 336 12.00 1.91 16.93
C HIS A 336 13.22 1.71 16.00
N PRO A 337 14.22 2.60 16.03
CA PRO A 337 15.38 2.52 15.14
C PRO A 337 16.16 1.20 15.22
N GLU A 338 16.25 0.60 16.42
CA GLU A 338 16.98 -0.64 16.65
C GLU A 338 16.29 -1.83 15.98
N LEU A 339 14.95 -1.87 16.01
CA LEU A 339 14.18 -2.90 15.33
C LEU A 339 14.26 -2.72 13.81
N VAL A 340 14.16 -1.47 13.32
CA VAL A 340 14.31 -1.18 11.89
C VAL A 340 15.69 -1.63 11.40
N LEU A 341 16.76 -1.29 12.13
CA LEU A 341 18.11 -1.76 11.86
C LEU A 341 18.16 -3.29 11.79
N ALA A 342 17.64 -3.99 12.80
CA ALA A 342 17.68 -5.44 12.86
C ALA A 342 16.94 -6.11 11.69
N VAL A 343 15.81 -5.54 11.26
CA VAL A 343 15.06 -6.00 10.09
C VAL A 343 15.85 -5.75 8.80
N VAL A 344 16.49 -4.58 8.66
CA VAL A 344 17.36 -4.28 7.52
C VAL A 344 18.54 -5.24 7.46
N GLU A 345 19.20 -5.52 8.59
CA GLU A 345 20.30 -6.49 8.66
C GLU A 345 19.85 -7.91 8.31
N PHE A 346 18.68 -8.32 8.80
CA PHE A 346 18.09 -9.62 8.51
C PHE A 346 17.87 -9.81 7.00
N PHE A 347 17.28 -8.83 6.32
CA PHE A 347 17.10 -8.93 4.87
C PHE A 347 18.40 -8.75 4.10
N HIS A 348 19.28 -7.85 4.53
CA HIS A 348 20.59 -7.64 3.90
C HIS A 348 21.47 -8.89 3.91
N GLY A 349 21.40 -9.68 4.98
CA GLY A 349 22.10 -10.96 5.10
C GLY A 349 21.51 -12.11 4.28
N SER A 350 20.31 -11.95 3.71
CA SER A 350 19.66 -12.99 2.91
C SER A 350 20.12 -13.02 1.45
N SER A 351 19.87 -14.15 0.79
CA SER A 351 20.11 -14.31 -0.66
C SER A 351 19.16 -13.48 -1.55
N MET A 352 18.15 -12.81 -0.98
CA MET A 352 17.27 -11.93 -1.75
C MET A 352 18.04 -10.71 -2.25
N ASP A 353 18.04 -10.50 -3.55
CA ASP A 353 18.52 -9.28 -4.19
C ASP A 353 17.44 -8.19 -4.16
N GLY A 354 17.85 -6.93 -4.33
CA GLY A 354 16.96 -5.78 -4.40
C GLY A 354 17.26 -4.68 -3.37
N ALA A 355 16.59 -3.55 -3.54
CA ALA A 355 16.64 -2.43 -2.60
C ALA A 355 15.65 -2.63 -1.46
N ILE A 356 15.95 -2.07 -0.28
CA ILE A 356 15.05 -2.03 0.87
C ILE A 356 14.46 -0.61 0.95
N LEU A 357 13.13 -0.49 0.93
CA LEU A 357 12.43 0.79 1.10
C LEU A 357 11.81 0.84 2.50
N VAL A 358 12.20 1.83 3.30
CA VAL A 358 11.74 2.03 4.67
C VAL A 358 10.89 3.30 4.73
N PHE A 359 9.61 3.16 5.07
CA PHE A 359 8.71 4.29 5.29
C PHE A 359 8.78 4.79 6.73
N LEU A 360 9.03 6.09 6.89
CA LEU A 360 9.19 6.75 8.18
C LEU A 360 8.26 7.98 8.28
N PRO A 361 7.70 8.28 9.46
CA PRO A 361 6.73 9.37 9.62
C PRO A 361 7.29 10.76 9.31
N GLY A 362 8.56 11.00 9.64
CA GLY A 362 9.17 12.31 9.45
C GLY A 362 10.70 12.31 9.58
N ALA A 363 11.25 13.52 9.52
CA ALA A 363 12.70 13.72 9.49
C ALA A 363 13.43 13.28 10.77
N GLN A 364 12.79 13.40 11.94
CA GLN A 364 13.39 12.95 13.21
C GLN A 364 13.57 11.43 13.26
N ASP A 365 12.53 10.68 12.89
CA ASP A 365 12.61 9.21 12.80
C ASP A 365 13.65 8.78 11.74
N MET A 366 13.68 9.50 10.61
CA MET A 366 14.67 9.27 9.55
C MET A 366 16.11 9.47 10.03
N MET A 367 16.39 10.56 10.75
CA MET A 367 17.72 10.79 11.32
C MET A 367 18.11 9.72 12.35
N ALA A 368 17.16 9.27 13.18
CA ALA A 368 17.44 8.23 14.17
C ALA A 368 17.73 6.87 13.53
N VAL A 369 16.96 6.48 12.51
CA VAL A 369 17.18 5.24 11.74
C VAL A 369 18.48 5.32 10.92
N GLU A 370 18.75 6.46 10.29
CA GLU A 370 20.00 6.69 9.56
C GLU A 370 21.21 6.52 10.48
N ALA A 371 21.22 7.16 11.65
CA ALA A 371 22.31 7.02 12.62
C ALA A 371 22.49 5.57 13.09
N ALA A 372 21.40 4.82 13.29
CA ALA A 372 21.46 3.40 13.64
C ALA A 372 22.10 2.56 12.51
N LEU A 373 21.72 2.81 11.26
CA LEU A 373 22.26 2.12 10.08
C LEU A 373 23.72 2.47 9.81
N GLU A 374 24.13 3.73 9.99
CA GLU A 374 25.52 4.17 9.84
C GLU A 374 26.44 3.54 10.90
N GLY A 375 25.93 3.37 12.12
CA GLY A 375 26.62 2.69 13.21
C GLY A 375 26.66 1.16 13.10
N ALA A 376 25.93 0.58 12.15
CA ALA A 376 25.84 -0.87 11.98
C ALA A 376 27.14 -1.48 11.45
N ARG A 377 27.39 -2.75 11.79
CA ARG A 377 28.58 -3.48 11.28
C ARG A 377 28.56 -3.64 9.76
N CYS A 378 27.36 -3.72 9.18
CA CYS A 378 27.16 -3.87 7.75
C CYS A 378 27.14 -2.53 6.99
N SER A 379 27.34 -1.38 7.65
CA SER A 379 27.17 -0.05 7.06
C SER A 379 28.00 0.16 5.78
N ALA A 380 29.23 -0.36 5.73
CA ALA A 380 30.10 -0.29 4.54
C ALA A 380 29.54 -1.01 3.30
N SER A 381 28.58 -1.92 3.49
CA SER A 381 27.88 -2.66 2.42
C SER A 381 26.46 -2.15 2.17
N LEU A 382 26.06 -1.07 2.84
CA LEU A 382 24.78 -0.41 2.64
C LEU A 382 24.99 0.91 1.90
N TRP A 383 24.11 1.21 0.95
CA TRP A 383 24.00 2.54 0.37
C TRP A 383 22.70 3.18 0.80
N ILE A 384 22.79 4.01 1.83
CA ILE A 384 21.65 4.68 2.46
C ILE A 384 21.30 5.93 1.65
N VAL A 385 20.04 6.04 1.22
CA VAL A 385 19.54 7.16 0.43
C VAL A 385 18.27 7.70 1.08
N LYS A 386 18.15 9.02 1.22
CA LYS A 386 16.96 9.66 1.79
C LYS A 386 16.01 10.16 0.70
N CYS A 387 14.71 10.06 0.95
CA CYS A 387 13.66 10.59 0.08
C CYS A 387 12.56 11.28 0.90
N HIS A 388 12.60 12.60 0.99
CA HIS A 388 11.54 13.39 1.61
C HIS A 388 11.39 14.76 0.93
N SER A 389 10.23 15.39 1.11
CA SER A 389 9.82 16.61 0.39
C SER A 389 10.75 17.82 0.59
N GLY A 390 11.46 17.87 1.72
CA GLY A 390 12.42 18.93 2.05
C GLY A 390 13.78 18.81 1.34
N LEU A 391 14.11 17.67 0.73
CA LEU A 391 15.40 17.49 0.05
C LEU A 391 15.48 18.27 -1.27
N PRO A 392 16.68 18.78 -1.64
CA PRO A 392 16.94 19.28 -2.97
C PRO A 392 16.64 18.23 -4.06
N SER A 393 16.21 18.68 -5.24
CA SER A 393 15.83 17.77 -6.34
C SER A 393 16.98 16.89 -6.81
N GLN A 394 18.24 17.33 -6.71
CA GLN A 394 19.41 16.51 -7.04
C GLN A 394 19.59 15.33 -6.07
N GLU A 395 19.30 15.54 -4.79
CA GLU A 395 19.41 14.49 -3.77
C GLU A 395 18.26 13.49 -3.87
N GLN A 396 17.03 13.98 -4.10
CA GLN A 396 15.87 13.10 -4.31
C GLN A 396 16.08 12.14 -5.49
N ARG A 397 16.79 12.57 -6.55
CA ARG A 397 17.09 11.75 -7.73
C ARG A 397 18.01 10.57 -7.43
N LEU A 398 18.79 10.60 -6.35
CA LEU A 398 19.70 9.50 -5.98
C LEU A 398 18.94 8.18 -5.79
N VAL A 399 17.65 8.23 -5.44
CA VAL A 399 16.80 7.03 -5.28
C VAL A 399 16.72 6.21 -6.57
N PHE A 400 16.83 6.83 -7.75
CA PHE A 400 16.73 6.16 -9.05
C PHE A 400 18.06 5.58 -9.55
N ASN A 401 19.19 5.99 -8.98
CA ASN A 401 20.51 5.53 -9.40
C ASN A 401 20.78 4.09 -8.93
N SER A 402 21.54 3.30 -9.67
CA SER A 402 21.97 1.97 -9.19
C SER A 402 22.95 2.08 -8.01
N PRO A 403 22.89 1.18 -7.02
CA PRO A 403 23.86 1.18 -5.93
C PRO A 403 25.29 0.93 -6.43
N PRO A 404 26.32 1.45 -5.72
CA PRO A 404 27.69 1.03 -5.92
C PRO A 404 27.85 -0.50 -5.88
N LYS A 405 28.80 -1.04 -6.65
CA LYS A 405 29.05 -2.49 -6.69
C LYS A 405 29.35 -3.03 -5.29
N GLY A 406 28.69 -4.12 -4.93
CA GLY A 406 28.85 -4.77 -3.63
C GLY A 406 28.08 -4.11 -2.49
N SER A 407 27.23 -3.12 -2.78
CA SER A 407 26.35 -2.49 -1.78
C SER A 407 24.87 -2.75 -2.06
N ARG A 408 24.08 -2.85 -1.00
CA ARG A 408 22.61 -2.92 -1.08
C ARG A 408 22.03 -1.52 -0.83
N LYS A 409 21.12 -1.08 -1.70
CA LYS A 409 20.44 0.21 -1.51
C LYS A 409 19.40 0.10 -0.39
N VAL A 410 19.44 1.04 0.55
CA VAL A 410 18.41 1.24 1.58
C VAL A 410 17.86 2.64 1.43
N VAL A 411 16.58 2.77 1.08
CA VAL A 411 15.90 4.05 0.88
C VAL A 411 15.08 4.37 2.13
N LEU A 412 15.43 5.45 2.83
CA LEU A 412 14.63 5.99 3.93
C LEU A 412 13.69 7.06 3.36
N SER A 413 12.39 6.82 3.41
CA SER A 413 11.40 7.69 2.76
C SER A 413 10.24 8.07 3.66
N THR A 414 9.63 9.23 3.41
CA THR A 414 8.25 9.50 3.86
C THR A 414 7.25 8.89 2.86
N ASN A 415 5.96 9.24 3.00
CA ASN A 415 4.90 8.94 2.01
C ASN A 415 5.07 9.63 0.63
N ILE A 416 6.28 10.07 0.29
CA ILE A 416 6.60 10.70 -0.98
C ILE A 416 7.02 9.68 -2.06
N ALA A 417 7.51 8.50 -1.64
CA ALA A 417 8.01 7.44 -2.52
C ALA A 417 6.89 6.60 -3.11
#